data_AF-A0A9E8N153-F1
#
_entry.id   AF-A0A9E8N153-F1
#
_cell.length_a   1.000
_cell.length_b   1.000
_cell.length_c   1.000
_cell.angle_alpha   90.00
_cell.angle_beta   90.00
_cell.angle_gamma   90.00
#
_symmetry.space_group_name_H-M   'P 1'
#
loop_
_entity.id
_entity.type
_entity.pdbx_description
1 polymer ?
#
loop_
_entity_poly.entity_id
_entity_poly.type
_entity_poly.pdbx_seq_one_letter_code
_entity_poly.pdbx_strand_id
1 'polypeptide(L)'
;MLQASKIDKKPIVLDIGTGTNCIYPLLGHAEYNWSFVASDCDETAIAFAEKIIRENKLTEVVELRKQKEQEHVLKNIIAQTDRFEASMCNPPFYKSELEAFEATNRKLKGLGKESSSFTRNFAGQANELWYKGGEKAFLHTYLYESSFFKKQCFWYTSLVSNKAHIKSMYTSLTKLGATCIKTIDMAQGNKKSRVVAWSFLTEKEQNNWVRNNRL
;
A
#
# COMPACT_ATOMS: atom_id res chain seq x y z
N MET A 1 15.12 4.02 0.11
CA MET A 1 14.86 5.10 -0.87
C MET A 1 14.74 6.47 -0.22
N LEU A 2 13.94 6.65 0.84
CA LEU A 2 13.80 7.95 1.53
C LEU A 2 15.17 8.56 1.91
N GLN A 3 16.03 7.77 2.56
CA GLN A 3 17.42 8.18 2.87
C GLN A 3 18.23 8.56 1.61
N ALA A 4 18.12 7.79 0.53
CA ALA A 4 18.80 8.09 -0.74
C ALA A 4 18.27 9.38 -1.39
N SER A 5 17.02 9.74 -1.13
CA SER A 5 16.40 11.02 -1.50
C SER A 5 16.67 12.13 -0.49
N LYS A 6 17.52 11.91 0.54
CA LYS A 6 17.85 12.86 1.61
C LYS A 6 16.63 13.32 2.41
N ILE A 7 15.62 12.47 2.51
CA ILE A 7 14.46 12.62 3.39
C ILE A 7 14.82 11.95 4.71
N ASP A 8 15.18 12.77 5.70
CA ASP A 8 15.84 12.35 6.94
C ASP A 8 15.06 12.69 8.23
N LYS A 9 14.05 13.57 8.18
CA LYS A 9 13.24 13.95 9.35
C LYS A 9 11.78 13.51 9.22
N LYS A 10 11.32 12.70 10.18
CA LYS A 10 9.92 12.33 10.48
C LYS A 10 9.00 12.25 9.24
N PRO A 11 9.25 11.31 8.32
CA PRO A 11 8.42 11.17 7.13
C PRO A 11 6.99 10.77 7.53
N ILE A 12 6.03 11.34 6.81
CA ILE A 12 4.63 10.92 6.83
C ILE A 12 4.42 10.01 5.64
N VAL A 13 4.01 8.77 5.91
CA VAL A 13 3.84 7.72 4.90
C VAL A 13 2.36 7.35 4.77
N LEU A 14 1.88 7.26 3.54
CA LEU A 14 0.54 6.75 3.25
C LEU A 14 0.57 5.22 3.10
N ASP A 15 -0.08 4.49 4.00
CA ASP A 15 -0.30 3.05 3.87
C ASP A 15 -1.66 2.75 3.22
N ILE A 16 -1.66 1.97 2.14
CA ILE A 16 -2.83 1.66 1.32
C ILE A 16 -3.15 0.17 1.47
N GLY A 17 -4.34 -0.11 2.03
CA GLY A 17 -4.73 -1.46 2.42
C GLY A 17 -3.98 -1.88 3.69
N THR A 18 -4.16 -1.12 4.77
CA THR A 18 -3.44 -1.35 6.04
C THR A 18 -3.79 -2.69 6.69
N GLY A 19 -4.97 -3.22 6.36
CA GLY A 19 -5.49 -4.48 6.85
C GLY A 19 -5.75 -4.50 8.36
N THR A 20 -6.30 -5.60 8.82
CA THR A 20 -6.61 -5.84 10.25
C THR A 20 -5.41 -5.78 11.18
N ASN A 21 -4.18 -5.94 10.66
CA ASN A 21 -2.96 -5.98 11.48
C ASN A 21 -2.24 -4.62 11.58
N CYS A 22 -2.55 -3.66 10.70
CA CYS A 22 -1.88 -2.35 10.64
C CYS A 22 -0.34 -2.46 10.64
N ILE A 23 0.21 -3.47 9.96
CA ILE A 23 1.60 -3.89 10.21
C ILE A 23 2.64 -2.87 9.74
N TYR A 24 2.41 -2.17 8.62
CA TYR A 24 3.37 -1.18 8.12
C TYR A 24 3.46 0.05 9.03
N PRO A 25 2.35 0.65 9.50
CA PRO A 25 2.40 1.71 10.49
C PRO A 25 3.10 1.29 11.78
N LEU A 26 2.79 0.10 12.30
CA LEU A 26 3.43 -0.43 13.52
C LEU A 26 4.95 -0.55 13.37
N LEU A 27 5.41 -1.26 12.33
CA LEU A 27 6.84 -1.51 12.12
C LEU A 27 7.59 -0.23 11.74
N GLY A 28 7.01 0.60 10.88
CA GLY A 28 7.65 1.83 10.46
C GLY A 28 7.79 2.85 11.60
N HIS A 29 6.81 2.90 12.50
CA HIS A 29 6.95 3.72 13.70
C HIS A 29 7.97 3.14 14.67
N ALA A 30 7.88 1.85 14.99
CA ALA A 30 8.77 1.22 15.97
C ALA A 30 10.25 1.23 15.54
N GLU A 31 10.53 1.00 14.26
CA GLU A 31 11.90 0.91 13.74
C GLU A 31 12.47 2.27 13.32
N TYR A 32 11.62 3.15 12.77
CA TYR A 32 12.10 4.38 12.12
C TYR A 32 11.42 5.66 12.59
N ASN A 33 10.51 5.58 13.57
CA ASN A 33 9.74 6.71 14.10
C ASN A 33 8.98 7.49 13.01
N TRP A 34 8.48 6.77 12.00
CA TRP A 34 7.64 7.34 10.95
C TRP A 34 6.23 7.63 11.48
N SER A 35 5.56 8.59 10.86
CA SER A 35 4.13 8.84 11.03
C SER A 35 3.38 8.35 9.81
N PHE A 36 2.10 8.03 9.97
CA PHE A 36 1.32 7.39 8.93
C PHE A 36 -0.06 8.00 8.79
N VAL A 37 -0.53 7.98 7.54
CA VAL A 37 -1.96 7.92 7.24
C VAL A 37 -2.18 6.51 6.70
N ALA A 38 -3.05 5.73 7.32
CA ALA A 38 -3.34 4.36 6.96
C ALA A 38 -4.78 4.26 6.45
N SER A 39 -4.95 3.60 5.30
CA SER A 39 -6.25 3.50 4.65
C SER A 39 -6.64 2.06 4.37
N ASP A 40 -7.93 1.79 4.44
CA ASP A 40 -8.52 0.50 4.07
C ASP A 40 -9.97 0.70 3.61
N CYS A 41 -10.46 -0.20 2.77
CA CYS A 41 -11.85 -0.20 2.33
C CYS A 41 -12.75 -1.13 3.16
N ASP A 42 -12.16 -2.08 3.90
CA ASP A 42 -12.91 -2.96 4.79
C ASP A 42 -13.11 -2.31 6.17
N GLU A 43 -14.38 -2.21 6.59
CA GLU A 43 -14.78 -1.67 7.89
C GLU A 43 -14.23 -2.48 9.08
N THR A 44 -14.17 -3.79 8.93
CA THR A 44 -13.59 -4.71 9.91
C THR A 44 -12.09 -4.44 10.03
N ALA A 45 -11.39 -4.29 8.90
CA ALA A 45 -9.96 -3.94 8.91
C ALA A 45 -9.70 -2.62 9.62
N ILE A 46 -10.49 -1.57 9.31
CA ILE A 46 -10.41 -0.27 9.99
C ILE A 46 -10.64 -0.41 11.50
N ALA A 47 -11.66 -1.16 11.94
CA ALA A 47 -11.97 -1.32 13.36
C ALA A 47 -10.85 -2.04 14.13
N PHE A 48 -10.26 -3.09 13.54
CA PHE A 48 -9.12 -3.78 14.14
C PHE A 48 -7.86 -2.93 14.16
N ALA A 49 -7.55 -2.24 13.06
CA ALA A 49 -6.42 -1.31 12.98
C ALA A 49 -6.56 -0.20 14.04
N GLU A 50 -7.76 0.37 14.22
CA GLU A 50 -8.01 1.39 15.23
C GLU A 50 -7.75 0.88 16.65
N LYS A 51 -8.20 -0.33 16.96
CA LYS A 51 -7.94 -0.98 18.25
C LYS A 51 -6.43 -1.15 18.47
N ILE A 52 -5.71 -1.68 17.49
CA ILE A 52 -4.26 -1.89 17.55
C ILE A 52 -3.52 -0.56 17.77
N ILE A 53 -3.87 0.50 17.02
CA ILE A 53 -3.27 1.82 17.16
C ILE A 53 -3.47 2.37 18.58
N ARG A 54 -4.69 2.25 19.13
CA ARG A 54 -5.01 2.70 20.49
C ARG A 54 -4.24 1.92 21.55
N GLU A 55 -4.20 0.59 21.46
CA GLU A 55 -3.49 -0.27 22.41
C GLU A 55 -1.98 -0.01 22.42
N ASN A 56 -1.41 0.37 21.27
CA ASN A 56 0.01 0.73 21.12
C ASN A 56 0.29 2.23 21.34
N LYS A 57 -0.73 3.04 21.68
CA LYS A 57 -0.61 4.49 21.92
C LYS A 57 -0.07 5.27 20.72
N LEU A 58 -0.50 4.91 19.52
CA LEU A 58 -0.04 5.48 18.24
C LEU A 58 -1.03 6.47 17.62
N THR A 59 -2.10 6.87 18.33
CA THR A 59 -3.16 7.75 17.79
C THR A 59 -2.67 9.11 17.33
N GLU A 60 -1.58 9.63 17.91
CA GLU A 60 -0.99 10.93 17.53
C GLU A 60 -0.11 10.84 16.27
N VAL A 61 0.27 9.64 15.85
CA VAL A 61 1.23 9.41 14.77
C VAL A 61 0.68 8.54 13.64
N VAL A 62 -0.49 7.93 13.82
CA VAL A 62 -1.20 7.16 12.80
C VAL A 62 -2.65 7.65 12.69
N GLU A 63 -2.98 8.26 11.56
CA GLU A 63 -4.35 8.61 11.18
C GLU A 63 -4.97 7.46 10.37
N LEU A 64 -6.21 7.06 10.66
CA LEU A 64 -6.95 6.08 9.86
C LEU A 64 -7.99 6.73 8.94
N ARG A 65 -8.04 6.30 7.67
CA ARG A 65 -9.01 6.77 6.67
C ARG A 65 -9.72 5.59 6.00
N LYS A 66 -11.05 5.54 6.10
CA LYS A 66 -11.87 4.53 5.42
C LYS A 66 -12.11 4.92 3.95
N GLN A 67 -11.69 4.09 3.01
CA GLN A 67 -12.04 4.21 1.60
C GLN A 67 -13.45 3.66 1.38
N LYS A 68 -14.41 4.54 1.08
CA LYS A 68 -15.81 4.16 0.89
C LYS A 68 -16.07 3.54 -0.48
N GLU A 69 -15.25 3.86 -1.47
CA GLU A 69 -15.40 3.41 -2.85
C GLU A 69 -14.31 2.40 -3.17
N GLN A 70 -14.61 1.10 -3.14
CA GLN A 70 -13.62 0.02 -3.34
C GLN A 70 -12.93 0.06 -4.71
N GLU A 71 -13.54 0.72 -5.69
CA GLU A 71 -13.01 0.92 -7.04
C GLU A 71 -11.89 1.98 -7.08
N HIS A 72 -11.72 2.74 -6.00
CA HIS A 72 -10.76 3.83 -5.85
C HIS A 72 -9.66 3.47 -4.85
N VAL A 73 -8.44 3.96 -5.11
CA VAL A 73 -7.26 3.65 -4.28
C VAL A 73 -6.82 4.89 -3.48
N LEU A 74 -6.69 6.02 -4.15
CA LEU A 74 -6.22 7.30 -3.60
C LEU A 74 -7.29 8.37 -3.59
N LYS A 75 -8.24 8.33 -4.54
CA LYS A 75 -9.33 9.31 -4.57
C LYS A 75 -10.11 9.24 -3.26
N ASN A 76 -10.44 10.40 -2.69
CA ASN A 76 -11.04 10.57 -1.36
C ASN A 76 -10.15 10.16 -0.17
N ILE A 77 -8.98 9.57 -0.40
CA ILE A 77 -7.98 9.28 0.64
C ILE A 77 -6.95 10.40 0.69
N ILE A 78 -6.39 10.82 -0.46
CA ILE A 78 -5.49 11.97 -0.56
C ILE A 78 -6.30 13.26 -0.70
N ALA A 79 -6.22 14.12 0.31
CA ALA A 79 -6.74 15.48 0.30
C ALA A 79 -5.77 16.45 -0.42
N GLN A 80 -6.27 17.63 -0.80
CA GLN A 80 -5.46 18.62 -1.51
C GLN A 80 -4.28 19.14 -0.70
N THR A 81 -4.40 19.17 0.62
CA THR A 81 -3.38 19.64 1.56
C THR A 81 -2.41 18.54 1.99
N ASP A 82 -2.68 17.28 1.65
CA ASP A 82 -1.83 16.18 2.06
C ASP A 82 -0.47 16.24 1.35
N ARG A 83 0.55 15.79 2.09
CA ARG A 83 1.90 15.67 1.60
C ARG A 83 2.56 14.47 2.26
N PHE A 84 2.97 13.50 1.45
CA PHE A 84 3.56 12.24 1.88
C PHE A 84 4.97 12.06 1.33
N GLU A 85 5.90 11.62 2.17
CA GLU A 85 7.26 11.27 1.74
C GLU A 85 7.27 9.97 0.94
N ALA A 86 6.36 9.06 1.25
CA ALA A 86 6.09 7.89 0.44
C ALA A 86 4.65 7.41 0.62
N SER A 87 4.19 6.61 -0.34
CA SER A 87 3.09 5.67 -0.09
C SER A 87 3.59 4.24 -0.16
N MET A 88 2.95 3.36 0.60
CA MET A 88 3.21 1.93 0.68
C MET A 88 1.93 1.18 0.34
N CYS A 89 2.07 0.08 -0.40
CA CYS A 89 0.93 -0.73 -0.81
C CYS A 89 1.36 -2.18 -1.00
N ASN A 90 0.58 -3.10 -0.44
CA ASN A 90 0.64 -4.52 -0.76
C ASN A 90 -0.67 -4.92 -1.44
N PRO A 91 -0.73 -4.92 -2.78
CA PRO A 91 -1.97 -5.13 -3.51
C PRO A 91 -2.66 -6.46 -3.16
N PRO A 92 -4.00 -6.52 -3.24
CA PRO A 92 -4.74 -7.77 -3.12
C PRO A 92 -4.32 -8.77 -4.21
N PHE A 93 -4.15 -10.03 -3.82
CA PHE A 93 -3.53 -11.06 -4.67
C PHE A 93 -4.52 -11.79 -5.59
N TYR A 94 -5.80 -11.84 -5.24
CA TYR A 94 -6.81 -12.64 -5.93
C TYR A 94 -7.73 -11.77 -6.81
N LYS A 95 -8.33 -12.36 -7.84
CA LYS A 95 -9.21 -11.64 -8.80
C LYS A 95 -10.67 -11.63 -8.37
N SER A 96 -11.07 -12.48 -7.44
CA SER A 96 -12.41 -12.56 -6.90
C SER A 96 -12.42 -13.18 -5.49
N GLU A 97 -13.51 -12.95 -4.78
CA GLU A 97 -13.80 -13.59 -3.49
C GLU A 97 -13.73 -15.13 -3.59
N LEU A 98 -14.28 -15.68 -4.67
CA LEU A 98 -14.26 -17.10 -4.95
C LEU A 98 -12.83 -17.64 -5.12
N GLU A 99 -11.96 -16.91 -5.82
CA GLU A 99 -10.56 -17.30 -6.00
C GLU A 99 -9.78 -17.23 -4.67
N ALA A 100 -10.03 -16.20 -3.86
CA ALA A 100 -9.47 -16.09 -2.52
C ALA A 100 -9.92 -17.24 -1.61
N PHE A 101 -11.21 -17.61 -1.69
CA PHE A 101 -11.80 -18.71 -0.93
C PHE A 101 -11.23 -20.06 -1.35
N GLU A 102 -11.16 -20.33 -2.65
CA GLU A 102 -10.59 -21.56 -3.18
C GLU A 102 -9.10 -21.69 -2.84
N ALA A 103 -8.31 -20.62 -2.98
CA ALA A 103 -6.89 -20.64 -2.64
C ALA A 103 -6.67 -20.90 -1.15
N THR A 104 -7.51 -20.31 -0.29
CA THR A 104 -7.47 -20.54 1.16
C THR A 104 -7.86 -21.97 1.51
N ASN A 105 -8.92 -22.50 0.89
CA ASN A 105 -9.33 -23.91 1.07
C ASN A 105 -8.26 -24.90 0.61
N ARG A 106 -7.57 -24.65 -0.51
CA ARG A 106 -6.45 -25.49 -0.96
C ARG A 106 -5.28 -25.45 0.04
N LYS A 107 -4.95 -24.27 0.58
CA LYS A 107 -3.89 -24.10 1.59
C LYS A 107 -4.23 -24.79 2.91
N LEU A 108 -5.49 -24.73 3.34
CA LEU A 108 -5.99 -25.39 4.55
C LEU A 108 -5.98 -26.92 4.42
N LYS A 109 -6.40 -27.46 3.26
CA LYS A 109 -6.28 -28.89 2.97
C LYS A 109 -4.82 -29.37 3.03
N GLY A 110 -3.88 -28.57 2.54
CA GLY A 110 -2.44 -28.86 2.64
C GLY A 110 -1.86 -28.79 4.07
N LEU A 111 -2.57 -28.18 5.03
CA LEU A 111 -2.17 -28.04 6.43
C LEU A 111 -2.91 -29.00 7.38
N GLY A 112 -3.80 -29.86 6.87
CA GLY A 112 -4.50 -30.89 7.65
C GLY A 112 -5.49 -30.37 8.71
N LYS A 113 -5.98 -29.13 8.60
CA LYS A 113 -6.96 -28.55 9.54
C LYS A 113 -8.40 -28.65 9.01
N GLU A 114 -9.34 -29.05 9.85
CA GLU A 114 -10.77 -29.12 9.51
C GLU A 114 -11.41 -27.73 9.28
N SER A 115 -12.35 -27.70 8.32
CA SER A 115 -12.88 -26.51 7.65
C SER A 115 -13.96 -25.73 8.42
N SER A 116 -14.48 -26.23 9.54
CA SER A 116 -15.75 -25.78 10.11
C SER A 116 -15.67 -24.53 11.01
N SER A 117 -14.53 -24.25 11.66
CA SER A 117 -14.38 -23.07 12.53
C SER A 117 -13.82 -21.84 11.82
N PHE A 118 -13.20 -22.01 10.64
CA PHE A 118 -12.49 -20.94 9.92
C PHE A 118 -13.28 -20.29 8.79
N THR A 119 -14.40 -20.86 8.32
CA THR A 119 -15.32 -20.21 7.37
C THR A 119 -15.85 -18.88 7.90
N ARG A 120 -15.97 -18.73 9.22
CA ARG A 120 -16.39 -17.48 9.88
C ARG A 120 -15.28 -16.43 9.95
N ASN A 121 -14.02 -16.85 10.07
CA ASN A 121 -12.83 -15.98 9.98
C ASN A 121 -12.51 -15.58 8.53
N PHE A 122 -12.96 -16.35 7.55
CA PHE A 122 -12.74 -16.07 6.13
C PHE A 122 -13.55 -14.86 5.64
N ALA A 123 -14.80 -14.70 6.09
CA ALA A 123 -15.65 -13.58 5.66
C ALA A 123 -15.07 -12.19 6.01
N GLY A 124 -14.26 -12.08 7.08
CA GLY A 124 -13.55 -10.85 7.44
C GLY A 124 -12.15 -10.70 6.82
N GLN A 125 -11.57 -11.77 6.25
CA GLN A 125 -10.31 -11.73 5.49
C GLN A 125 -10.55 -11.66 3.98
N ALA A 126 -11.75 -11.98 3.50
CA ALA A 126 -12.04 -12.12 2.08
C ALA A 126 -11.87 -10.78 1.33
N ASN A 127 -12.29 -9.65 1.88
CA ASN A 127 -12.20 -8.37 1.18
C ASN A 127 -10.76 -7.86 1.01
N GLU A 128 -9.84 -8.18 1.93
CA GLU A 128 -8.40 -7.84 1.77
C GLU A 128 -7.73 -8.60 0.62
N LEU A 129 -8.37 -9.68 0.16
CA LEU A 129 -7.72 -10.67 -0.66
C LEU A 129 -8.01 -10.50 -2.16
N TRP A 130 -9.06 -9.78 -2.57
CA TRP A 130 -9.40 -9.65 -3.98
C TRP A 130 -9.75 -8.23 -4.44
N TYR A 131 -9.55 -8.02 -5.73
CA TYR A 131 -9.98 -6.82 -6.44
C TYR A 131 -10.58 -7.22 -7.78
N LYS A 132 -11.59 -6.49 -8.26
CA LYS A 132 -12.20 -6.78 -9.56
C LYS A 132 -11.17 -6.64 -10.68
N GLY A 133 -10.78 -7.76 -11.29
CA GLY A 133 -9.71 -7.83 -12.28
C GLY A 133 -8.30 -8.10 -11.71
N GLY A 134 -8.20 -8.36 -10.40
CA GLY A 134 -7.02 -8.76 -9.65
C GLY A 134 -5.93 -7.71 -9.50
N GLU A 135 -4.75 -8.15 -9.04
CA GLU A 135 -3.55 -7.33 -8.82
C GLU A 135 -3.27 -6.39 -9.99
N LYS A 136 -3.40 -6.85 -11.25
CA LYS A 136 -3.18 -6.00 -12.43
C LYS A 136 -4.15 -4.82 -12.48
N ALA A 137 -5.44 -5.05 -12.30
CA ALA A 137 -6.43 -3.97 -12.36
C ALA A 137 -6.21 -2.97 -11.23
N PHE A 138 -6.01 -3.46 -10.01
CA PHE A 138 -5.69 -2.62 -8.84
C PHE A 138 -4.47 -1.74 -9.10
N LEU A 139 -3.36 -2.35 -9.56
CA LEU A 139 -2.12 -1.63 -9.86
C LEU A 139 -2.38 -0.53 -10.91
N HIS A 140 -3.08 -0.82 -12.00
CA HIS A 140 -3.35 0.19 -13.03
C HIS A 140 -4.23 1.33 -12.52
N THR A 141 -5.25 1.04 -11.70
CA THR A 141 -6.04 2.08 -11.02
C THR A 141 -5.14 2.94 -10.13
N TYR A 142 -4.29 2.33 -9.32
CA TYR A 142 -3.38 3.06 -8.43
C TYR A 142 -2.39 3.95 -9.20
N LEU A 143 -1.78 3.43 -10.29
CA LEU A 143 -0.90 4.22 -11.15
C LEU A 143 -1.65 5.41 -11.76
N TYR A 144 -2.85 5.16 -12.30
CA TYR A 144 -3.69 6.20 -12.88
C TYR A 144 -4.07 7.26 -11.85
N GLU A 145 -4.56 6.86 -10.68
CA GLU A 145 -4.96 7.79 -9.63
C GLU A 145 -3.77 8.60 -9.10
N SER A 146 -2.59 7.99 -8.94
CA SER A 146 -1.38 8.70 -8.51
C SER A 146 -0.99 9.84 -9.45
N SER A 147 -1.39 9.76 -10.73
CA SER A 147 -1.15 10.81 -11.71
C SER A 147 -2.03 12.07 -11.52
N PHE A 148 -3.08 12.01 -10.70
CA PHE A 148 -3.83 13.20 -10.27
C PHE A 148 -3.24 13.86 -9.02
N PHE A 149 -2.40 13.13 -8.27
CA PHE A 149 -1.80 13.55 -7.01
C PHE A 149 -0.28 13.72 -7.14
N LYS A 150 0.20 14.18 -8.30
CA LYS A 150 1.64 14.20 -8.67
C LYS A 150 2.55 14.88 -7.65
N LYS A 151 2.03 15.89 -6.93
CA LYS A 151 2.80 16.73 -6.01
C LYS A 151 2.44 16.51 -4.54
N GLN A 152 1.60 15.54 -4.25
CA GLN A 152 1.17 15.19 -2.89
C GLN A 152 1.96 14.02 -2.33
N CYS A 153 2.71 13.29 -3.16
CA CYS A 153 3.59 12.23 -2.69
C CYS A 153 4.94 12.29 -3.40
N PHE A 154 6.04 12.19 -2.65
CA PHE A 154 7.38 12.14 -3.24
C PHE A 154 7.60 10.82 -3.96
N TRP A 155 7.39 9.69 -3.26
CA TRP A 155 7.53 8.34 -3.80
C TRP A 155 6.24 7.56 -3.65
N TYR A 156 5.57 7.28 -4.77
CA TYR A 156 4.58 6.22 -4.78
C TYR A 156 5.27 4.86 -4.84
N THR A 157 4.80 3.88 -4.07
CA THR A 157 5.34 2.51 -4.13
C THR A 157 4.26 1.43 -4.07
N SER A 158 4.59 0.25 -4.60
CA SER A 158 3.80 -0.96 -4.45
C SER A 158 4.69 -2.20 -4.46
N LEU A 159 4.36 -3.19 -3.62
CA LEU A 159 4.82 -4.56 -3.82
C LEU A 159 4.19 -5.13 -5.09
N VAL A 160 4.98 -5.90 -5.84
CA VAL A 160 4.56 -6.54 -7.09
C VAL A 160 5.11 -7.96 -7.11
N SER A 161 4.20 -8.94 -7.07
CA SER A 161 4.56 -10.35 -7.02
C SER A 161 4.85 -10.91 -8.41
N ASN A 162 4.08 -10.47 -9.41
CA ASN A 162 4.16 -10.97 -10.78
C ASN A 162 5.09 -10.11 -11.65
N LYS A 163 6.17 -10.73 -12.16
CA LYS A 163 7.14 -10.05 -13.05
C LYS A 163 6.49 -9.49 -14.32
N ALA A 164 5.44 -10.13 -14.84
CA ALA A 164 4.74 -9.67 -16.04
C ALA A 164 4.04 -8.31 -15.82
N HIS A 165 3.61 -8.00 -14.59
CA HIS A 165 2.97 -6.73 -14.27
C HIS A 165 3.95 -5.56 -14.38
N ILE A 166 5.23 -5.76 -14.02
CA ILE A 166 6.26 -4.71 -14.03
C ILE A 166 6.39 -4.05 -15.40
N LYS A 167 6.51 -4.84 -16.48
CA LYS A 167 6.63 -4.30 -17.84
C LYS A 167 5.42 -3.43 -18.21
N SER A 168 4.22 -3.85 -17.78
CA SER A 168 3.00 -3.10 -17.98
C SER A 168 2.99 -1.80 -17.15
N MET A 169 3.46 -1.84 -15.90
CA MET A 169 3.54 -0.66 -15.04
C MET A 169 4.48 0.39 -15.60
N TYR A 170 5.68 0.00 -16.06
CA TYR A 170 6.61 0.93 -16.71
C TYR A 170 5.97 1.63 -17.91
N THR A 171 5.30 0.86 -18.78
CA THR A 171 4.58 1.43 -19.93
C THR A 171 3.53 2.45 -19.51
N SER A 172 2.71 2.13 -18.50
CA SER A 172 1.66 3.04 -18.00
C SER A 172 2.26 4.28 -17.35
N LEU A 173 3.24 4.12 -16.46
CA LEU A 173 3.88 5.22 -15.74
C LEU A 173 4.56 6.21 -16.67
N THR A 174 5.26 5.73 -17.71
CA THR A 174 5.84 6.61 -18.73
C THR A 174 4.75 7.42 -19.43
N LYS A 175 3.61 6.81 -19.80
CA LYS A 175 2.49 7.53 -20.41
C LYS A 175 1.83 8.55 -19.47
N LEU A 176 1.77 8.24 -18.18
CA LEU A 176 1.21 9.12 -17.15
C LEU A 176 2.16 10.28 -16.75
N GLY A 177 3.39 10.26 -17.27
CA GLY A 177 4.39 11.30 -17.07
C GLY A 177 5.17 11.16 -15.76
N ALA A 178 5.39 9.93 -15.28
CA ALA A 178 6.32 9.69 -14.19
C ALA A 178 7.74 10.12 -14.62
N THR A 179 8.41 10.89 -13.77
CA THR A 179 9.75 11.42 -14.02
C THR A 179 10.85 10.45 -13.59
N CYS A 180 10.52 9.54 -12.66
CA CYS A 180 11.42 8.51 -12.19
C CYS A 180 10.65 7.23 -11.88
N ILE A 181 11.15 6.08 -12.34
CA ILE A 181 10.59 4.75 -12.03
C ILE A 181 11.76 3.84 -11.63
N LYS A 182 11.63 3.19 -10.48
CA LYS A 182 12.64 2.26 -9.93
C LYS A 182 11.98 0.93 -9.58
N THR A 183 12.72 -0.15 -9.81
CA THR A 183 12.35 -1.48 -9.30
C THR A 183 13.44 -1.94 -8.35
N ILE A 184 13.04 -2.37 -7.16
CA ILE A 184 13.92 -2.91 -6.13
C ILE A 184 13.57 -4.39 -5.97
N ASP A 185 14.51 -5.26 -6.28
CA ASP A 185 14.32 -6.70 -6.06
C ASP A 185 14.41 -7.00 -4.55
N MET A 186 13.43 -7.76 -4.05
CA MET A 186 13.42 -8.29 -2.69
C MET A 186 13.59 -9.81 -2.74
N ALA A 187 14.66 -10.30 -2.11
CA ALA A 187 14.89 -11.72 -1.93
C ALA A 187 14.60 -12.09 -0.47
N GLN A 188 13.49 -12.80 -0.23
CA GLN A 188 13.22 -13.42 1.08
C GLN A 188 12.74 -14.86 0.86
N GLY A 189 13.66 -15.81 1.06
CA GLY A 189 13.41 -17.23 0.82
C GLY A 189 13.00 -17.53 -0.63
N ASN A 190 12.05 -18.45 -0.81
CA ASN A 190 11.61 -18.92 -2.14
C ASN A 190 10.67 -17.95 -2.87
N LYS A 191 10.21 -16.87 -2.22
CA LYS A 191 9.31 -15.89 -2.84
C LYS A 191 10.12 -14.71 -3.39
N LYS A 192 10.04 -14.53 -4.71
CA LYS A 192 10.60 -13.36 -5.40
C LYS A 192 9.55 -12.24 -5.39
N SER A 193 9.72 -11.26 -4.53
CA SER A 193 8.90 -10.04 -4.53
C SER A 193 9.74 -8.85 -5.02
N ARG A 194 9.08 -7.79 -5.44
CA ARG A 194 9.74 -6.55 -5.86
C ARG A 194 8.93 -5.36 -5.39
N VAL A 195 9.62 -4.26 -5.11
CA VAL A 195 8.98 -2.96 -4.93
C VAL A 195 9.15 -2.20 -6.23
N VAL A 196 8.04 -1.77 -6.83
CA VAL A 196 8.06 -0.75 -7.89
C VAL A 196 7.77 0.59 -7.23
N ALA A 197 8.62 1.57 -7.50
CA ALA A 197 8.53 2.91 -6.97
C ALA A 197 8.56 3.94 -8.10
N TRP A 198 7.77 4.99 -7.98
CA TRP A 198 7.73 6.06 -8.97
C TRP A 198 7.51 7.43 -8.34
N SER A 199 7.98 8.45 -9.04
CA SER A 199 7.74 9.85 -8.70
C SER A 199 7.27 10.59 -9.94
N PHE A 200 6.43 11.61 -9.73
CA PHE A 200 6.08 12.59 -10.75
C PHE A 200 6.82 13.92 -10.55
N LEU A 201 7.58 14.06 -9.45
CA LEU A 201 8.35 15.26 -9.17
C LEU A 201 9.58 15.32 -10.07
N THR A 202 9.78 16.45 -10.73
CA THR A 202 11.05 16.74 -11.40
C THR A 202 12.19 16.82 -10.39
N GLU A 203 13.44 16.73 -10.85
CA GLU A 203 14.61 16.87 -9.97
C GLU A 203 14.61 18.20 -9.19
N LYS A 204 14.19 19.29 -9.84
CA LYS A 204 14.03 20.60 -9.19
C LYS A 204 12.98 20.56 -8.07
N GLU A 205 11.85 19.93 -8.31
CA GLU A 205 10.79 19.79 -7.30
C GLU A 205 11.20 18.87 -6.15
N GLN A 206 11.91 17.78 -6.42
CA GLN A 206 12.48 16.91 -5.38
C GLN A 206 13.47 17.67 -4.49
N ASN A 207 14.37 18.47 -5.09
CA ASN A 207 15.30 19.29 -4.33
C ASN A 207 14.59 20.34 -3.46
N ASN A 208 13.54 20.98 -3.99
CA ASN A 208 12.72 21.93 -3.23
C ASN A 208 11.96 21.23 -2.09
N TRP A 209 11.44 20.03 -2.33
CA TRP A 209 10.74 19.23 -1.32
C TRP A 209 11.62 18.97 -0.09
N VAL A 210 12.86 18.51 -0.34
CA VAL A 210 13.83 18.21 0.71
C VAL A 210 14.26 19.47 1.46
N ARG A 211 14.45 20.60 0.75
CA ARG A 211 14.79 21.88 1.38
C ARG A 211 13.69 22.37 2.33
N ASN A 212 12.44 22.30 1.89
CA ASN A 212 11.31 22.77 2.70
C ASN A 212 11.04 21.88 3.93
N ASN A 213 11.42 20.60 3.88
CA ASN A 213 11.30 19.69 5.03
C ASN A 213 12.47 19.82 6.04
N ARG A 214 13.50 20.61 5.72
CA ARG A 214 14.67 20.82 6.60
C ARG A 214 14.57 22.08 7.47
N LEU A 215 13.77 23.05 7.02
CA LEU A 215 13.41 24.27 7.73
C LEU A 215 12.31 23.97 8.76
#